data_AF-A0A4Q5UL45-F1
#
_entry.id   AF-A0A4Q5UL45-F1
#
_cell.length_a   1.000
_cell.length_b   1.000
_cell.length_c   1.000
_cell.angle_alpha   90.00
_cell.angle_beta   90.00
_cell.angle_gamma   90.00
#
_symmetry.space_group_name_H-M   'P 1'
#
loop_
_entity.id
_entity.type
_entity.pdbx_description
1 polymer ?
#
loop_
_entity_poly.entity_id
_entity_poly.type
_entity_poly.pdbx_seq_one_letter_code
_entity_poly.pdbx_strand_id
1 'polypeptide(L)'
;MALPFFYKKDISITDTAIVLDEDSSKHVVQVLRMQNGEQIRLTDGKGNIFICVITDNHRKKCSVSVVERSQISHHQSKISIAISPVKNNSRFEWFLEKATEIGVHE
;
A
#
# COMPACT_ATOMS: atom_id res chain seq x y z
N MET A 1 1.82 13.40 12.34
CA MET A 1 2.35 13.02 11.01
C MET A 1 1.46 11.92 10.44
N ALA A 2 1.23 11.91 9.13
CA ALA A 2 0.48 10.83 8.50
C ALA A 2 1.33 9.54 8.49
N LEU A 3 0.70 8.39 8.73
CA LEU A 3 1.36 7.09 8.68
C LEU A 3 1.61 6.70 7.20
N PRO A 4 2.80 6.18 6.85
CA PRO A 4 3.09 5.74 5.49
C PRO A 4 2.25 4.50 5.12
N PHE A 5 1.88 4.42 3.84
CA PHE A 5 1.05 3.35 3.30
C PHE A 5 1.87 2.37 2.46
N PHE A 6 1.56 1.08 2.60
CA PHE A 6 2.11 0.00 1.80
C PHE A 6 1.02 -0.95 1.34
N TYR A 7 1.25 -1.60 0.19
CA TYR A 7 0.32 -2.54 -0.42
C TYR A 7 0.81 -3.98 -0.23
N LYS A 8 -0.10 -4.89 0.13
CA LYS A 8 0.14 -6.35 0.14
C LYS A 8 -1.16 -7.10 -0.14
N LYS A 9 -1.19 -7.84 -1.25
CA LYS A 9 -2.40 -8.46 -1.83
C LYS A 9 -3.07 -9.54 -0.96
N ASP A 10 -2.28 -10.25 -0.16
CA ASP A 10 -2.71 -11.46 0.56
C ASP A 10 -2.52 -11.27 2.07
N ILE A 11 -3.39 -10.46 2.69
CA ILE A 11 -3.50 -10.31 4.14
C ILE A 11 -4.82 -10.94 4.58
N SER A 12 -4.77 -11.89 5.52
CA SER A 12 -5.99 -12.38 6.17
C SER A 12 -6.43 -11.42 7.26
N ILE A 13 -7.74 -11.23 7.42
CA ILE A 13 -8.31 -10.38 8.47
C ILE A 13 -7.90 -10.89 9.87
N THR A 14 -7.67 -12.19 10.03
CA THR A 14 -7.25 -12.80 11.29
C THR A 14 -5.75 -12.71 11.56
N ASP A 15 -4.95 -12.26 10.60
CA ASP A 15 -3.50 -12.20 10.77
C ASP A 15 -3.14 -11.20 11.86
N THR A 16 -2.32 -11.64 12.82
CA THR A 16 -1.79 -10.80 13.90
C THR A 16 -0.37 -10.34 13.63
N ALA A 17 0.36 -11.05 12.77
CA ALA A 17 1.70 -10.73 12.33
C ALA A 17 1.83 -10.92 10.82
N ILE A 18 2.47 -9.97 10.15
CA ILE A 18 2.60 -9.92 8.69
C ILE A 18 4.07 -9.69 8.35
N VAL A 19 4.58 -10.47 7.39
CA VAL A 19 5.92 -10.25 6.81
C VAL A 19 5.76 -9.54 5.48
N LEU A 20 6.44 -8.40 5.35
CA LEU A 20 6.48 -7.62 4.12
C LEU A 20 7.33 -8.33 3.06
N ASP A 21 7.00 -8.11 1.78
CA ASP A 21 7.85 -8.52 0.67
C ASP A 21 9.17 -7.74 0.68
N GLU A 22 10.12 -8.16 -0.16
CA GLU A 22 11.46 -7.57 -0.17
C GLU A 22 11.46 -6.09 -0.57
N ASP A 23 10.59 -5.67 -1.48
CA ASP A 23 10.55 -4.29 -1.97
C ASP A 23 9.92 -3.37 -0.92
N SER A 24 8.79 -3.76 -0.34
CA SER A 24 8.17 -3.06 0.80
C SER A 24 9.12 -2.98 1.99
N SER A 25 9.83 -4.08 2.31
CA SER A 25 10.82 -4.10 3.41
C SER A 25 11.96 -3.12 3.17
N LYS A 26 12.51 -3.05 1.94
CA LYS A 26 13.55 -2.08 1.58
C LYS A 26 13.05 -0.65 1.68
N HIS A 27 11.81 -0.38 1.24
CA HIS A 27 11.23 0.96 1.29
C HIS A 27 11.07 1.42 2.75
N VAL A 28 10.52 0.58 3.64
CA VAL A 28 10.40 0.87 5.07
C VAL A 28 11.76 1.12 5.73
N VAL A 29 12.71 0.19 5.56
CA VAL A 29 13.95 0.16 6.35
C VAL A 29 15.05 1.05 5.78
N GLN A 30 15.19 1.12 4.46
CA GLN A 30 16.33 1.84 3.83
C GLN A 30 15.97 3.23 3.37
N VAL A 31 14.78 3.40 2.80
CA VAL A 31 14.34 4.66 2.22
C VAL A 31 13.71 5.54 3.29
N LEU A 32 12.70 5.02 3.99
CA LEU A 32 12.04 5.76 5.09
C LEU A 32 12.81 5.67 6.42
N ARG A 33 13.72 4.70 6.56
CA ARG A 33 14.58 4.51 7.75
C ARG A 33 13.81 4.30 9.05
N MET A 34 12.62 3.71 8.95
CA MET A 34 11.75 3.45 10.09
C MET A 34 12.34 2.39 11.02
N GLN A 35 12.07 2.53 12.32
CA GLN A 35 12.58 1.66 13.37
C GLN A 35 11.49 0.78 13.99
N ASN A 36 11.92 -0.23 14.75
CA ASN A 36 11.01 -1.05 15.55
C ASN A 36 10.20 -0.17 16.52
N GLY A 37 8.90 -0.43 16.62
CA GLY A 37 7.96 0.38 17.40
C GLY A 37 7.25 1.47 16.61
N GLU A 38 7.71 1.82 15.40
CA GLU A 38 6.99 2.76 14.52
C GLU A 38 5.79 2.09 13.83
N GLN A 39 4.83 2.93 13.42
CA GLN A 39 3.59 2.49 12.81
C GLN A 39 3.56 2.69 11.30
N ILE A 40 2.95 1.75 10.59
CA ILE A 40 2.66 1.82 9.16
C ILE A 40 1.21 1.42 8.89
N ARG A 41 0.69 1.80 7.72
CA ARG A 41 -0.60 1.31 7.21
C ARG A 41 -0.39 0.31 6.08
N LEU A 42 -1.05 -0.83 6.17
CA LEU A 42 -1.13 -1.81 5.09
C LEU A 42 -2.52 -1.82 4.47
N THR A 43 -2.59 -2.04 3.17
CA THR A 43 -3.85 -2.29 2.44
C THR A 43 -3.70 -3.42 1.44
N ASP A 44 -4.79 -4.16 1.22
CA ASP A 44 -4.88 -5.26 0.26
C ASP A 44 -5.50 -4.85 -1.09
N GLY A 45 -5.87 -3.56 -1.22
CA GLY A 45 -6.57 -3.03 -2.40
C GLY A 45 -8.04 -3.45 -2.50
N LYS A 46 -8.58 -4.17 -1.53
CA LYS A 46 -10.00 -4.58 -1.45
C LYS A 46 -10.80 -3.73 -0.45
N GLY A 47 -10.20 -2.65 0.04
CA GLY A 47 -10.78 -1.75 1.03
C GLY A 47 -10.38 -2.06 2.47
N ASN A 48 -9.61 -3.13 2.73
CA ASN A 48 -9.11 -3.40 4.07
C ASN A 48 -7.88 -2.54 4.37
N ILE A 49 -7.83 -2.01 5.58
CA ILE A 49 -6.71 -1.23 6.12
C ILE A 49 -6.30 -1.83 7.45
N PHE A 50 -5.00 -2.03 7.62
CA PHE A 50 -4.38 -2.54 8.82
C PHE A 50 -3.37 -1.52 9.32
N ILE A 51 -3.56 -1.00 10.54
CA ILE A 51 -2.49 -0.26 11.22
C ILE A 51 -1.61 -1.30 11.88
N CYS A 52 -0.32 -1.25 11.57
CA CYS A 52 0.66 -2.21 12.05
C CYS A 52 1.83 -1.51 12.74
N VAL A 53 2.45 -2.17 13.70
CA VAL A 53 3.68 -1.73 14.37
C VAL A 53 4.84 -2.59 13.89
N ILE A 54 5.98 -1.98 13.58
CA ILE A 54 7.19 -2.71 13.17
C ILE A 54 7.75 -3.48 14.37
N THR A 55 7.85 -4.81 14.23
CA THR A 55 8.41 -5.70 15.26
C THR A 55 9.85 -6.10 14.95
N ASP A 56 10.18 -6.25 13.67
CA ASP A 56 11.53 -6.54 13.20
C ASP A 56 11.81 -5.81 11.88
N ASN A 57 12.78 -4.89 11.88
CA ASN A 57 13.12 -4.03 10.75
C ASN A 57 14.15 -4.66 9.78
N HIS A 58 14.01 -5.95 9.47
CA HIS A 58 14.91 -6.63 8.54
C HIS A 58 14.74 -6.15 7.09
N ARG A 59 15.84 -5.77 6.43
CA ARG A 59 15.86 -5.20 5.06
C ARG A 59 15.07 -5.98 4.01
N LYS A 60 15.03 -7.32 4.12
CA LYS A 60 14.35 -8.20 3.15
C LYS A 60 13.05 -8.82 3.65
N LYS A 61 12.80 -8.77 4.96
CA LYS A 61 11.72 -9.51 5.64
C LYS A 61 11.24 -8.73 6.85
N CYS A 62 10.87 -7.47 6.64
CA CYS A 62 10.38 -6.63 7.72
C CYS A 62 9.09 -7.24 8.26
N SER A 63 9.03 -7.45 9.58
CA SER A 63 7.89 -8.04 10.27
C SER A 63 7.13 -6.97 11.02
N VAL A 64 5.80 -7.04 10.94
CA VAL A 64 4.91 -6.08 11.60
C VAL A 64 3.77 -6.80 12.31
N SER A 65 3.30 -6.24 13.42
CA SER A 65 2.13 -6.73 14.16
C SER A 65 0.92 -5.83 13.93
N VAL A 66 -0.25 -6.42 13.72
CA VAL A 66 -1.49 -5.67 13.47
C VAL A 66 -2.06 -5.16 14.79
N VAL A 67 -2.20 -3.84 14.91
CA VAL A 67 -2.79 -3.17 16.08
C VAL A 67 -4.24 -2.72 15.85
N GLU A 68 -4.59 -2.33 14.63
CA GLU A 68 -5.95 -1.89 14.29
C GLU A 68 -6.36 -2.39 12.91
N ARG A 69 -7.66 -2.67 12.74
CA ARG A 69 -8.25 -3.09 11.48
C ARG A 69 -9.44 -2.21 11.18
N SER A 70 -9.49 -1.68 9.96
CA SER A 70 -10.64 -0.95 9.46
C SER A 70 -10.92 -1.34 8.02
N GLN A 71 -12.16 -1.13 7.59
CA GLN A 71 -12.57 -1.37 6.22
C GLN A 71 -13.22 -0.10 5.68
N ILE A 72 -12.77 0.33 4.51
CA ILE A 72 -13.35 1.46 3.79
C ILE A 72 -14.32 0.90 2.76
N SER A 73 -15.53 1.47 2.72
CA SER A 73 -16.52 1.15 1.69
C SER A 73 -16.05 1.67 0.32
N HIS A 74 -16.33 0.90 -0.72
CA HIS A 74 -15.99 1.31 -2.08
C HIS A 74 -16.87 2.49 -2.53
N HIS A 75 -16.30 3.43 -3.30
CA HIS A 75 -17.07 4.48 -3.94
C HIS A 75 -18.07 3.87 -4.95
N GLN A 76 -19.29 4.41 -5.00
CA GLN A 76 -20.38 3.84 -5.80
C GLN A 76 -20.24 4.11 -7.32
N SER A 77 -19.52 5.16 -7.72
CA SER A 77 -19.33 5.51 -9.13
C SER A 77 -18.09 4.83 -9.71
N LYS A 78 -18.27 3.97 -10.71
CA LYS A 78 -17.18 3.41 -11.50
C LYS A 78 -16.94 4.28 -12.74
N ILE A 79 -15.76 4.88 -12.83
CA ILE A 79 -15.33 5.62 -14.02
C ILE A 79 -14.41 4.70 -14.80
N SER A 80 -14.67 4.56 -16.11
CA SER A 80 -13.80 3.81 -17.03
C SER A 80 -13.23 4.72 -18.12
N ILE A 81 -11.94 4.63 -18.41
CA ILE A 81 -11.23 5.45 -19.39
C ILE A 81 -10.51 4.57 -20.43
N ALA A 82 -10.94 4.68 -21.68
CA ALA A 82 -10.21 4.12 -22.81
C ALA A 82 -9.24 5.16 -23.39
N ILE A 83 -7.94 4.82 -23.42
CA ILE A 83 -6.90 5.67 -24.00
C ILE A 83 -6.07 4.86 -25.02
N SER A 84 -5.71 5.51 -26.13
CA SER A 84 -4.78 4.91 -27.10
C SER A 84 -3.35 4.89 -26.53
N PRO A 85 -2.52 3.88 -26.85
CA PRO A 85 -1.12 3.87 -26.47
C PRO A 85 -0.41 5.14 -26.96
N VAL A 86 0.20 5.87 -26.04
CA VAL A 86 0.97 7.08 -26.33
C VAL A 86 2.43 6.74 -26.56
N LYS A 87 3.06 7.40 -27.54
CA LYS A 87 4.49 7.19 -27.88
C LYS A 87 5.45 7.56 -26.73
N ASN A 88 5.04 8.45 -25.84
CA ASN A 88 5.86 8.92 -24.73
C ASN A 88 5.43 8.23 -23.42
N ASN A 89 6.27 7.35 -22.91
CA ASN A 89 6.00 6.58 -21.68
C ASN A 89 5.80 7.49 -20.45
N SER A 90 6.53 8.59 -20.32
CA SER A 90 6.39 9.51 -19.18
C SER A 90 5.00 10.15 -19.11
N ARG A 91 4.35 10.37 -20.27
CA ARG A 91 2.94 10.85 -20.29
C ARG A 91 1.97 9.77 -19.86
N PHE A 92 2.26 8.51 -20.18
CA PHE A 92 1.44 7.38 -19.77
C PHE A 92 1.54 7.12 -18.26
N GLU A 93 2.76 7.15 -17.72
CA GLU A 93 3.01 7.02 -16.27
C GLU A 93 2.30 8.13 -15.48
N TRP A 94 2.42 9.38 -15.93
CA TRP A 94 1.70 10.51 -15.33
C TRP A 94 0.18 10.32 -15.39
N PHE A 95 -0.35 9.85 -16.52
CA PHE A 95 -1.78 9.57 -16.65
C PHE A 95 -2.23 8.49 -15.66
N LEU A 96 -1.49 7.38 -15.52
CA LEU A 96 -1.83 6.31 -14.58
C LEU A 96 -1.86 6.81 -13.14
N GLU A 97 -0.89 7.62 -12.74
CA GLU A 97 -0.84 8.25 -11.42
C GLU A 97 -2.09 9.11 -11.18
N LYS A 98 -2.39 10.02 -12.10
CA LYS A 98 -3.52 10.96 -11.93
C LYS A 98 -4.89 10.30 -12.07
N ALA A 99 -5.04 9.34 -12.95
CA ALA A 99 -6.25 8.52 -13.05
C ALA A 99 -6.53 7.77 -11.74
N THR A 100 -5.49 7.22 -11.12
CA THR A 100 -5.61 6.54 -9.82
C THR A 100 -5.98 7.52 -8.71
N GLU A 101 -5.34 8.69 -8.66
CA GLU A 101 -5.62 9.73 -7.64
C GLU A 101 -7.06 10.25 -7.68
N ILE A 102 -7.67 10.38 -8.88
CA ILE A 102 -9.06 10.82 -9.03
C ILE A 102 -10.09 9.69 -8.92
N GLY A 103 -9.65 8.45 -8.70
CA GLY A 103 -10.54 7.30 -8.46
C GLY A 103 -11.11 6.65 -9.73
N VAL A 104 -10.35 6.64 -10.83
CA VAL A 104 -10.69 5.83 -12.02
C VAL A 104 -10.64 4.34 -11.67
N HIS A 105 -11.61 3.58 -12.16
CA HIS A 105 -11.72 2.15 -11.89
C HIS A 105 -11.02 1.29 -12.94
N GLU A 106 -11.20 1.61 -14.23
CA GLU A 106 -10.65 0.83 -15.36
C GLU A 106 -10.25 1.70 -16.55
#